data_AF-A0A3M6TT80-F1
#
_entry.id   AF-A0A3M6TT80-F1
#
_cell.length_a   1.000
_cell.length_b   1.000
_cell.length_c   1.000
_cell.angle_alpha   90.00
_cell.angle_beta   90.00
_cell.angle_gamma   90.00
#
_symmetry.space_group_name_H-M   'P 1'
#
loop_
_entity.id
_entity.type
_entity.pdbx_description
1 polymer ?
#
loop_
_entity_poly.entity_id
_entity_poly.type
_entity_poly.pdbx_seq_one_letter_code
_entity_poly.pdbx_strand_id
1 'polypeptide(L)'
;MVIISSAFPNVMAGCVRNRFRHNLSIVDVERLYIPREDRGRGLIDVETAFKTITIGLNHYLRDKEGQYPKQVLEHERSKVKSAINKNATKFKREVQQCESWRTEKINQPQKMLRLKSTMKSMKEEKCINKALHGQYPRILEKPQVDTVITNKWLSRETKELLVAAKDQAINTRNYQKVICGQQVESKCRICSQYEETVDHIASGCEVLAKTEYIYRHHNAADGINMSQRL
;
A
#
# COMPACT_ATOMS: atom_id res chain seq x y z
N MET A 1 1.68 -23.31 -12.25
CA MET A 1 2.42 -22.58 -11.19
C MET A 1 3.63 -23.38 -10.66
N VAL A 2 4.27 -24.22 -11.48
CA VAL A 2 5.40 -25.07 -11.05
C VAL A 2 6.75 -24.56 -11.57
N ILE A 3 6.76 -23.69 -12.59
CA ILE A 3 7.99 -23.37 -13.34
C ILE A 3 8.80 -22.20 -12.74
N ILE A 4 8.18 -21.29 -11.96
CA ILE A 4 8.94 -20.21 -11.31
C ILE A 4 9.87 -20.77 -10.21
N SER A 5 9.56 -21.95 -9.67
CA SER A 5 10.36 -22.57 -8.61
C SER A 5 11.62 -23.28 -9.12
N SER A 6 11.66 -23.70 -10.39
CA SER A 6 12.79 -24.47 -10.94
C SER A 6 13.87 -23.62 -11.60
N ALA A 7 13.60 -22.34 -11.90
CA ALA A 7 14.59 -21.44 -12.51
C ALA A 7 15.43 -20.63 -11.49
N PHE A 8 15.09 -20.69 -10.20
CA PHE A 8 15.63 -19.76 -9.21
C PHE A 8 15.85 -20.39 -7.81
N PRO A 9 16.73 -21.38 -7.66
CA PRO A 9 17.01 -21.99 -6.35
C PRO A 9 17.69 -21.03 -5.34
N ASN A 10 18.14 -19.84 -5.75
CA ASN A 10 18.94 -18.93 -4.91
C ASN A 10 18.43 -17.47 -4.81
N VAL A 11 17.16 -17.18 -5.11
CA VAL A 11 16.68 -15.77 -5.18
C VAL A 11 16.53 -15.06 -3.83
N MET A 12 16.57 -15.78 -2.71
CA MET A 12 16.39 -15.19 -1.37
C MET A 12 17.70 -14.88 -0.62
N ALA A 13 18.88 -15.25 -1.13
CA ALA A 13 20.14 -15.17 -0.37
C ALA A 13 20.95 -13.87 -0.56
N GLY A 14 20.34 -12.80 -1.08
CA GLY A 14 21.09 -11.70 -1.72
C GLY A 14 20.94 -10.30 -1.15
N CYS A 15 20.62 -10.06 0.13
CA CYS A 15 20.72 -8.71 0.73
C CYS A 15 20.61 -8.67 2.27
N VAL A 16 21.18 -9.64 3.01
CA VAL A 16 21.05 -9.65 4.50
C VAL A 16 22.35 -9.31 5.24
N ARG A 17 23.46 -9.10 4.52
CA ARG A 17 24.75 -8.81 5.16
C ARG A 17 25.16 -7.36 4.91
N ASN A 18 25.10 -6.56 5.97
CA ASN A 18 25.73 -5.24 6.13
C ASN A 18 25.07 -4.05 5.42
N ARG A 19 24.02 -3.50 6.05
CA ARG A 19 23.90 -2.07 6.43
C ARG A 19 22.50 -1.76 6.97
N PHE A 20 22.33 -1.82 8.30
CA PHE A 20 21.11 -1.42 9.03
C PHE A 20 20.75 0.08 8.95
N ARG A 21 21.26 0.85 7.97
CA ARG A 21 20.98 2.28 7.84
C ARG A 21 20.40 2.74 6.50
N HIS A 22 20.34 1.90 5.48
CA HIS A 22 19.76 2.28 4.19
C HIS A 22 18.95 1.09 3.71
N ASN A 23 17.62 1.24 3.64
CA ASN A 23 16.62 0.39 2.95
C ASN A 23 15.25 0.29 3.65
N LEU A 24 14.84 1.31 4.43
CA LEU A 24 13.39 1.61 4.60
C LEU A 24 12.73 2.06 3.28
N SER A 25 13.47 2.13 2.17
CA SER A 25 13.01 2.45 0.82
C SER A 25 12.48 1.26 0.01
N ILE A 26 12.59 0.01 0.52
CA ILE A 26 12.18 -1.19 -0.23
C ILE A 26 10.68 -1.47 -0.07
N VAL A 27 10.09 -1.08 1.06
CA VAL A 27 8.67 -1.32 1.36
C VAL A 27 7.97 0.02 1.51
N ASP A 28 6.91 0.22 0.72
CA ASP A 28 6.06 1.38 0.92
C ASP A 28 5.32 1.25 2.26
N VAL A 29 5.80 2.00 3.27
CA VAL A 29 5.19 2.06 4.60
C VAL A 29 3.71 2.44 4.54
N GLU A 30 3.31 3.30 3.62
CA GLU A 30 1.91 3.73 3.50
C GLU A 30 1.03 2.58 3.02
N ARG A 31 1.53 1.81 2.05
CA ARG A 31 0.84 0.67 1.46
C ARG A 31 0.58 -0.46 2.46
N LEU A 32 1.41 -0.59 3.50
CA LEU A 32 1.19 -1.55 4.58
C LEU A 32 -0.20 -1.39 5.22
N TYR A 33 -0.63 -0.13 5.36
CA TYR A 33 -1.83 0.23 6.10
C TYR A 33 -3.06 0.45 5.22
N ILE A 34 -2.91 0.45 3.89
CA ILE A 34 -4.02 0.50 2.95
C ILE A 34 -4.75 -0.87 2.98
N PRO A 35 -6.10 -0.91 2.97
CA PRO A 35 -6.86 -2.17 2.94
C PRO A 35 -6.53 -3.05 1.73
N ARG A 36 -6.83 -4.35 1.82
CA ARG A 36 -6.46 -5.32 0.75
C ARG A 36 -7.33 -5.13 -0.50
N GLU A 37 -8.60 -4.86 -0.29
CA GLU A 37 -9.57 -4.44 -1.30
C GLU A 37 -9.09 -3.20 -2.08
N ASP A 38 -8.32 -2.34 -1.41
CA ASP A 38 -7.72 -1.13 -1.94
C ASP A 38 -6.25 -1.32 -2.34
N ARG A 39 -5.81 -2.56 -2.58
CA ARG A 39 -4.48 -2.92 -3.14
C ARG A 39 -3.30 -2.74 -2.16
N GLY A 40 -3.58 -2.50 -0.89
CA GLY A 40 -2.61 -2.48 0.19
C GLY A 40 -2.34 -3.85 0.81
N ARG A 41 -1.86 -3.86 2.06
CA ARG A 41 -1.61 -5.10 2.83
C ARG A 41 -2.67 -5.36 3.92
N GLY A 42 -3.45 -4.35 4.28
CA GLY A 42 -4.49 -4.42 5.30
C GLY A 42 -3.95 -4.56 6.72
N LEU A 43 -2.75 -4.06 7.01
CA LEU A 43 -2.29 -3.97 8.40
C LEU A 43 -3.02 -2.85 9.13
N ILE A 44 -3.23 -3.06 10.42
CA ILE A 44 -3.83 -2.05 11.29
C ILE A 44 -2.80 -0.95 11.53
N ASP A 45 -3.15 0.28 11.13
CA ASP A 45 -2.36 1.45 11.50
C ASP A 45 -2.75 1.94 12.89
N VAL A 46 -1.88 1.66 13.85
CA VAL A 46 -2.01 2.08 15.24
C VAL A 46 -2.00 3.59 15.38
N GLU A 47 -1.20 4.32 14.59
CA GLU A 47 -1.14 5.78 14.61
C GLU A 47 -2.47 6.37 14.12
N THR A 48 -2.97 5.89 12.97
CA THR A 48 -4.27 6.31 12.44
C THR A 48 -5.40 5.99 13.40
N ALA A 49 -5.40 4.79 13.99
CA ALA A 49 -6.39 4.40 14.99
C ALA A 49 -6.34 5.32 16.21
N PHE A 50 -5.15 5.59 16.74
CA PHE A 50 -4.95 6.49 17.88
C PHE A 50 -5.44 7.91 17.60
N LYS A 51 -5.08 8.48 16.44
CA LYS A 51 -5.54 9.82 16.02
C LYS A 51 -7.06 9.87 15.88
N THR A 52 -7.64 8.87 15.22
CA THR A 52 -9.09 8.74 15.00
C THR A 52 -9.85 8.64 16.33
N ILE A 53 -9.38 7.79 17.25
CA ILE A 53 -9.99 7.63 18.58
C ILE A 53 -9.87 8.92 19.40
N THR A 54 -8.70 9.58 19.39
CA THR A 54 -8.49 10.85 20.12
C THR A 54 -9.44 11.95 19.62
N ILE A 55 -9.61 12.06 18.29
CA ILE A 55 -10.54 13.01 17.68
C ILE A 55 -11.99 12.68 18.05
N GLY A 56 -12.37 11.40 17.95
CA GLY A 56 -13.71 10.92 18.26
C GLY A 56 -14.08 11.10 19.74
N LEU A 57 -13.13 10.84 20.65
CA LEU A 57 -13.30 11.04 22.09
C LEU A 57 -13.47 12.53 22.42
N ASN A 58 -12.65 13.41 21.84
CA ASN A 58 -12.81 14.86 22.04
C ASN A 58 -14.16 15.37 21.53
N HIS A 59 -14.66 14.82 20.43
CA HIS A 59 -16.00 15.15 19.92
C HIS A 59 -17.10 14.65 20.85
N TYR A 60 -16.99 13.40 21.33
CA TYR A 60 -17.93 12.83 22.30
C TYR A 60 -18.03 13.69 23.57
N LEU A 61 -16.88 14.03 24.17
CA LEU A 61 -16.85 14.80 25.43
C LEU A 61 -17.42 16.22 25.29
N ARG A 62 -17.39 16.81 24.08
CA ARG A 62 -17.88 18.16 23.83
C ARG A 62 -19.35 18.22 23.46
N ASP A 63 -19.82 17.24 22.70
CA ASP A 63 -21.12 17.30 22.03
C ASP A 63 -22.18 16.41 22.70
N LYS A 64 -21.77 15.41 23.50
CA LYS A 64 -22.74 14.63 24.29
C LYS A 64 -23.24 15.41 25.49
N GLU A 65 -24.56 15.43 25.62
CA GLU A 65 -25.24 15.86 26.82
C GLU A 65 -25.09 14.83 27.94
N GLY A 66 -25.02 15.32 29.17
CA GLY A 66 -24.85 14.51 30.38
C GLY A 66 -23.86 15.13 31.37
N GLN A 67 -23.99 14.74 32.63
CA GLN A 67 -23.11 15.23 33.71
C GLN A 67 -21.68 14.70 33.55
N TYR A 68 -21.52 13.41 33.26
CA TYR A 68 -20.19 12.77 33.21
C TYR A 68 -19.27 13.31 32.10
N PRO A 69 -19.70 13.48 30.84
CA PRO A 69 -18.85 14.07 29.80
C PRO A 69 -18.37 15.48 30.16
N LYS A 70 -19.23 16.30 30.78
CA LYS A 70 -18.90 17.66 31.23
C LYS A 70 -17.86 17.65 32.34
N GLN A 71 -18.03 16.80 33.36
CA GLN A 71 -17.06 16.64 34.45
C GLN A 71 -15.70 16.17 33.95
N VAL A 72 -15.67 15.20 33.02
CA VAL A 72 -14.42 14.72 32.40
C VAL A 72 -13.75 15.85 31.60
N LEU A 73 -14.53 16.66 30.89
CA LEU A 73 -14.01 17.80 30.13
C LEU A 73 -13.44 18.90 31.03
N GLU A 74 -14.09 19.21 32.15
CA GLU A 74 -13.61 20.17 33.16
C GLU A 74 -12.33 19.68 33.82
N HIS A 75 -12.28 18.41 34.21
CA HIS A 75 -11.07 17.77 34.75
C HIS A 75 -9.91 17.76 33.73
N GLU A 76 -10.17 17.50 32.45
CA GLU A 76 -9.14 17.60 31.42
C GLU A 76 -8.63 19.04 31.21
N ARG A 77 -9.48 20.06 31.45
CA ARG A 77 -9.07 21.48 31.38
C ARG A 77 -8.19 21.90 32.56
N SER A 78 -8.42 21.35 33.75
CA SER A 78 -7.63 21.67 34.95
C SER A 78 -6.23 21.04 34.93
N LYS A 79 -6.01 20.01 34.10
CA LYS A 79 -4.68 19.45 33.88
C LYS A 79 -3.80 20.42 33.08
N VAL A 80 -2.63 20.74 33.64
CA VAL A 80 -1.55 21.52 32.99
C VAL A 80 -1.21 20.98 31.59
N LYS A 81 -1.26 19.65 31.43
CA LYS A 81 -1.15 18.94 30.15
C LYS A 81 -2.54 18.43 29.71
N SER A 82 -3.42 19.31 29.25
CA SER A 82 -4.70 18.91 28.62
C SER A 82 -4.44 18.13 27.31
N ALA A 83 -4.22 16.82 27.44
CA ALA A 83 -3.70 16.00 26.36
C ALA A 83 -4.73 15.78 25.25
N ILE A 84 -5.99 15.49 25.60
CA ILE A 84 -6.98 15.04 24.61
C ILE A 84 -7.40 16.18 23.68
N ASN A 85 -7.77 17.35 24.22
CA ASN A 85 -8.20 18.47 23.37
C ASN A 85 -7.04 19.06 22.56
N LYS A 86 -5.84 19.22 23.15
CA LYS A 86 -4.64 19.68 22.43
C LYS A 86 -4.26 18.71 21.31
N ASN A 87 -4.20 17.41 21.60
CA ASN A 87 -3.89 16.38 20.60
C ASN A 87 -4.97 16.28 19.52
N ALA A 88 -6.25 16.28 19.89
CA ALA A 88 -7.34 16.26 18.92
C ALA A 88 -7.31 17.51 18.01
N THR A 89 -6.97 18.68 18.55
CA THR A 89 -6.81 19.90 17.73
C THR A 89 -5.61 19.79 16.81
N LYS A 90 -4.48 19.27 17.29
CA LYS A 90 -3.29 19.00 16.47
C LYS A 90 -3.59 18.01 15.34
N PHE A 91 -4.15 16.84 15.68
CA PHE A 91 -4.49 15.81 14.70
C PHE A 91 -5.56 16.28 13.72
N LYS A 92 -6.54 17.08 14.17
CA LYS A 92 -7.50 17.71 13.25
C LYS A 92 -6.78 18.59 12.23
N ARG A 93 -5.78 19.38 12.63
CA ARG A 93 -5.00 20.21 11.70
C ARG A 93 -4.21 19.36 10.70
N GLU A 94 -3.60 18.26 11.16
CA GLU A 94 -2.88 17.31 10.30
C GLU A 94 -3.81 16.70 9.23
N VAL A 95 -5.10 16.50 9.54
CA VAL A 95 -6.09 15.96 8.61
C VAL A 95 -6.82 17.06 7.80
N GLN A 96 -6.97 18.27 8.37
CA GLN A 96 -7.66 19.44 7.77
C GLN A 96 -6.92 20.11 6.63
N GLN A 97 -5.70 19.68 6.28
CA GLN A 97 -5.12 20.01 4.98
C GLN A 97 -5.98 19.45 3.82
N CYS A 98 -6.97 18.60 4.12
CA CYS A 98 -8.00 18.09 3.23
C CYS A 98 -9.40 18.38 3.84
N GLU A 99 -9.99 19.53 3.49
CA GLU A 99 -11.40 19.96 3.63
C GLU A 99 -12.09 20.26 4.99
N SER A 100 -13.15 21.06 4.84
CA SER A 100 -13.88 21.91 5.79
C SER A 100 -14.66 21.16 6.88
N TRP A 101 -14.13 21.19 8.10
CA TRP A 101 -14.88 20.82 9.30
C TRP A 101 -15.52 22.07 9.91
N ARG A 102 -16.69 22.48 9.41
CA ARG A 102 -17.52 23.42 10.19
C ARG A 102 -19.03 23.47 9.92
N THR A 103 -19.56 22.88 8.85
CA THR A 103 -20.93 23.29 8.42
C THR A 103 -21.97 22.20 8.20
N GLU A 104 -21.65 20.90 8.28
CA GLU A 104 -22.67 19.86 8.03
C GLU A 104 -23.19 19.20 9.33
N LYS A 105 -24.52 19.16 9.49
CA LYS A 105 -25.24 18.42 10.55
C LYS A 105 -25.15 16.90 10.32
N ILE A 106 -23.94 16.36 10.42
CA ILE A 106 -23.66 14.93 10.23
C ILE A 106 -23.56 14.24 11.59
N ASN A 107 -24.08 13.01 11.71
CA ASN A 107 -24.02 12.24 12.95
C ASN A 107 -22.58 11.78 13.28
N GLN A 108 -22.30 11.48 14.56
CA GLN A 108 -20.97 11.13 15.04
C GLN A 108 -20.31 9.94 14.28
N PRO A 109 -21.02 8.83 13.98
CA PRO A 109 -20.46 7.73 13.19
C PRO A 109 -20.01 8.14 11.78
N GLN A 110 -20.81 8.95 11.07
CA GLN A 110 -20.49 9.42 9.73
C GLN A 110 -19.27 10.36 9.72
N LYS A 111 -19.11 11.22 10.75
CA LYS A 111 -17.91 12.05 10.91
C LYS A 111 -16.65 11.18 11.05
N MET A 112 -16.73 10.11 11.84
CA MET A 112 -15.58 9.22 12.01
C MET A 112 -15.26 8.41 10.75
N LEU A 113 -16.29 8.00 10.00
CA LEU A 113 -16.11 7.34 8.72
C LEU A 113 -15.37 8.25 7.72
N ARG A 114 -15.80 9.52 7.62
CA ARG A 114 -15.12 10.52 6.76
C ARG A 114 -13.67 10.75 7.18
N LEU A 115 -13.40 10.84 8.48
CA LEU A 115 -12.03 10.99 8.96
C LEU A 115 -11.14 9.80 8.52
N LYS A 116 -11.65 8.58 8.69
CA LYS A 116 -10.93 7.37 8.26
C LYS A 116 -10.71 7.35 6.75
N SER A 117 -11.69 7.76 5.95
CA SER A 117 -11.54 7.82 4.49
C SER A 117 -10.52 8.88 4.06
N THR A 118 -10.50 10.06 4.69
CA THR A 118 -9.49 11.10 4.40
C THR A 118 -8.08 10.62 4.77
N MET A 119 -7.91 10.00 5.94
CA MET A 119 -6.60 9.46 6.33
C MET A 119 -6.14 8.33 5.41
N LYS A 120 -7.07 7.53 4.87
CA LYS A 120 -6.78 6.53 3.83
C LYS A 120 -6.32 7.19 2.53
N SER A 121 -7.06 8.18 2.01
CA SER A 121 -6.73 8.83 0.74
C SER A 121 -5.36 9.52 0.77
N MET A 122 -4.99 10.13 1.90
CA MET A 122 -3.66 10.71 2.08
C MET A 122 -2.53 9.69 1.93
N LYS A 123 -2.73 8.44 2.39
CA LYS A 123 -1.75 7.37 2.24
C LYS A 123 -1.68 6.85 0.81
N GLU A 124 -2.83 6.72 0.17
CA GLU A 124 -2.92 6.35 -1.25
C GLU A 124 -2.16 7.37 -2.12
N GLU A 125 -2.41 8.66 -1.92
CA GLU A 125 -1.72 9.73 -2.64
C GLU A 125 -0.20 9.68 -2.39
N LYS A 126 0.22 9.53 -1.14
CA LYS A 126 1.65 9.41 -0.80
C LYS A 126 2.30 8.16 -1.39
N CYS A 127 1.56 7.07 -1.55
CA CYS A 127 2.03 5.86 -2.23
C CYS A 127 2.14 6.08 -3.75
N ILE A 128 1.13 6.70 -4.37
CA ILE A 128 1.07 6.98 -5.81
C ILE A 128 2.18 7.94 -6.24
N ASN A 129 2.51 8.93 -5.41
CA ASN A 129 3.54 9.92 -5.71
C ASN A 129 4.97 9.39 -5.63
N LYS A 130 5.19 8.14 -5.19
CA LYS A 130 6.53 7.53 -5.21
C LYS A 130 6.91 7.05 -6.61
N ALA A 131 8.16 7.28 -6.98
CA ALA A 131 8.69 6.95 -8.30
C ALA A 131 8.54 5.46 -8.64
N LEU A 132 8.87 4.56 -7.70
CA LEU A 132 8.80 3.10 -7.87
C LEU A 132 7.43 2.54 -7.48
N HIS A 133 7.01 2.75 -6.22
CA HIS A 133 5.77 2.16 -5.69
C HIS A 133 4.49 2.70 -6.35
N GLY A 134 4.54 3.91 -6.91
CA GLY A 134 3.42 4.48 -7.65
C GLY A 134 3.24 3.93 -9.07
N GLN A 135 4.19 3.17 -9.62
CA GLN A 135 4.09 2.64 -10.99
C GLN A 135 2.90 1.71 -11.14
N TYR A 136 2.72 0.79 -10.20
CA TYR A 136 1.65 -0.18 -10.25
C TYR A 136 0.25 0.46 -10.12
N PRO A 137 -0.02 1.35 -9.13
CA PRO A 137 -1.25 2.13 -9.10
C PRO A 137 -1.56 2.87 -10.41
N ARG A 138 -0.57 3.55 -11.00
CA ARG A 138 -0.74 4.28 -12.28
C ARG A 138 -1.09 3.38 -13.46
N ILE A 139 -0.57 2.15 -13.50
CA ILE A 139 -0.94 1.17 -14.55
C ILE A 139 -2.41 0.78 -14.43
N LEU A 140 -2.93 0.64 -13.21
CA LEU A 140 -4.32 0.25 -12.98
C LEU A 140 -5.33 1.35 -13.30
N GLU A 141 -4.90 2.61 -13.37
CA GLU A 141 -5.76 3.74 -13.79
C GLU A 141 -5.94 3.79 -15.31
N LYS A 142 -5.24 2.96 -16.08
CA LYS A 142 -5.41 2.91 -17.53
C LYS A 142 -6.80 2.38 -17.90
N PRO A 143 -7.50 2.97 -18.89
CA PRO A 143 -8.87 2.59 -19.27
C PRO A 143 -9.04 1.12 -19.67
N GLN A 144 -7.95 0.48 -20.10
CA GLN A 144 -7.93 -0.90 -20.59
C GLN A 144 -7.83 -1.93 -19.46
N VAL A 145 -7.68 -1.50 -18.20
CA VAL A 145 -7.49 -2.39 -17.06
C VAL A 145 -8.78 -2.52 -16.27
N ASP A 146 -9.33 -3.74 -16.23
CA ASP A 146 -10.42 -4.06 -15.30
C ASP A 146 -9.85 -4.19 -13.88
N THR A 147 -10.01 -3.11 -13.11
CA THR A 147 -9.54 -3.03 -11.72
C THR A 147 -10.27 -3.98 -10.79
N VAL A 148 -11.55 -4.29 -11.04
CA VAL A 148 -12.36 -5.16 -10.18
C VAL A 148 -11.87 -6.60 -10.31
N ILE A 149 -11.74 -7.11 -11.53
CA ILE A 149 -11.24 -8.46 -11.78
C ILE A 149 -9.79 -8.59 -11.32
N THR A 150 -8.96 -7.58 -11.62
CA THR A 150 -7.56 -7.55 -11.20
C THR A 150 -7.45 -7.65 -9.68
N ASN A 151 -8.19 -6.83 -8.93
CA ASN A 151 -8.16 -6.85 -7.47
C ASN A 151 -8.76 -8.14 -6.88
N LYS A 152 -9.81 -8.70 -7.51
CA LYS A 152 -10.40 -9.98 -7.11
C LYS A 152 -9.38 -11.11 -7.21
N TRP A 153 -8.65 -11.21 -8.31
CA TRP A 153 -7.56 -12.18 -8.47
C TRP A 153 -6.46 -12.02 -7.41
N LEU A 154 -6.11 -10.78 -7.09
CA LEU A 154 -5.06 -10.45 -6.14
C LEU A 154 -5.46 -10.70 -4.68
N SER A 155 -6.76 -10.65 -4.37
CA SER A 155 -7.27 -10.95 -3.03
C SER A 155 -7.24 -12.44 -2.68
N ARG A 156 -7.29 -13.31 -3.71
CA ARG A 156 -7.35 -14.78 -3.54
C ARG A 156 -5.98 -15.41 -3.29
N GLU A 157 -4.90 -14.77 -3.73
CA GLU A 157 -3.55 -15.32 -3.62
C GLU A 157 -2.62 -14.34 -2.91
N THR A 158 -2.50 -14.48 -1.58
CA THR A 158 -1.41 -13.91 -0.79
C THR A 158 -0.10 -14.64 -1.10
N LYS A 159 0.39 -14.53 -2.33
CA LYS A 159 1.74 -14.99 -2.68
C LYS A 159 2.66 -13.81 -2.50
N GLU A 160 3.50 -13.88 -1.47
CA GLU A 160 4.53 -12.88 -1.14
C GLU A 160 5.35 -12.46 -2.36
N LEU A 161 5.52 -13.37 -3.33
CA LEU A 161 6.17 -13.10 -4.61
C LEU A 161 5.42 -12.10 -5.51
N LEU A 162 4.09 -12.20 -5.65
CA LEU A 162 3.29 -11.24 -6.41
C LEU A 162 3.32 -9.87 -5.76
N VAL A 163 3.34 -9.87 -4.44
CA VAL A 163 3.50 -8.69 -3.61
C VAL A 163 4.86 -8.02 -3.88
N ALA A 164 5.95 -8.78 -3.83
CA ALA A 164 7.30 -8.28 -4.11
C ALA A 164 7.43 -7.77 -5.56
N ALA A 165 6.79 -8.44 -6.52
CA ALA A 165 6.71 -7.99 -7.90
C ALA A 165 6.09 -6.60 -8.02
N LYS A 166 4.93 -6.39 -7.38
CA LYS A 166 4.25 -5.09 -7.37
C LYS A 166 5.06 -4.00 -6.70
N ASP A 167 5.78 -4.35 -5.64
CA ASP A 167 6.65 -3.43 -4.91
C ASP A 167 7.98 -3.16 -5.64
N GLN A 168 8.19 -3.73 -6.84
CA GLN A 168 9.46 -3.67 -7.57
C GLN A 168 10.64 -4.15 -6.72
N ALA A 169 10.36 -5.07 -5.79
CA ALA A 169 11.31 -5.59 -4.80
C ALA A 169 11.85 -6.98 -5.19
N ILE A 170 11.57 -7.45 -6.41
CA ILE A 170 12.22 -8.64 -6.96
C ILE A 170 13.69 -8.33 -7.19
N ASN A 171 14.55 -9.28 -6.86
CA ASN A 171 16.00 -9.19 -7.05
C ASN A 171 16.40 -9.26 -8.54
N THR A 172 16.12 -8.17 -9.26
CA THR A 172 16.57 -7.98 -10.63
C THR A 172 17.93 -7.27 -10.67
N ARG A 173 18.67 -7.37 -11.78
CA ARG A 173 19.94 -6.66 -11.98
C ARG A 173 19.78 -5.14 -11.91
N ASN A 174 18.68 -4.59 -12.44
CA ASN A 174 18.38 -3.18 -12.31
C ASN A 174 18.15 -2.80 -10.83
N TYR A 175 17.39 -3.61 -10.08
CA TYR A 175 17.18 -3.41 -8.64
C TYR A 175 18.50 -3.45 -7.85
N GLN A 176 19.38 -4.42 -8.13
CA GLN A 176 20.70 -4.52 -7.50
C GLN A 176 21.55 -3.27 -7.74
N LYS A 177 21.57 -2.77 -8.98
CA LYS A 177 22.34 -1.59 -9.37
C LYS A 177 21.77 -0.30 -8.79
N VAL A 178 20.48 -0.03 -9.04
CA VAL A 178 19.83 1.26 -8.77
C VAL A 178 19.39 1.39 -7.31
N ILE A 179 18.90 0.30 -6.69
CA ILE A 179 18.35 0.34 -5.32
C ILE A 179 19.38 -0.12 -4.30
N CYS A 180 20.06 -1.24 -4.55
CA CYS A 180 21.05 -1.77 -3.62
C CYS A 180 22.43 -1.12 -3.78
N GLY A 181 22.65 -0.28 -4.81
CA GLY A 181 23.92 0.39 -5.07
C GLY A 181 25.07 -0.57 -5.37
N GLN A 182 24.75 -1.78 -5.83
CA GLN A 182 25.76 -2.80 -6.14
C GLN A 182 26.42 -2.48 -7.48
N GLN A 183 27.73 -2.77 -7.58
CA GLN A 183 28.48 -2.65 -8.82
C GLN A 183 28.19 -3.85 -9.74
N VAL A 184 27.00 -3.85 -10.33
CA VAL A 184 26.54 -4.87 -11.28
C VAL A 184 26.01 -4.21 -12.54
N GLU A 185 26.14 -4.89 -13.67
CA GLU A 185 25.51 -4.48 -14.92
C GLU A 185 23.98 -4.59 -14.79
N SER A 186 23.23 -3.60 -15.29
CA SER A 186 21.75 -3.58 -15.21
C SER A 186 21.07 -4.43 -16.28
N LYS A 187 21.83 -5.03 -17.21
CA LYS A 187 21.27 -5.79 -18.34
C LYS A 187 20.60 -7.08 -17.88
N CYS A 188 19.58 -7.47 -18.64
CA CYS A 188 18.82 -8.70 -18.43
C CYS A 188 19.71 -9.93 -18.50
N ARG A 189 19.62 -10.82 -17.49
CA ARG A 189 20.34 -12.10 -17.45
C ARG A 189 19.92 -13.08 -18.55
N ILE A 190 18.78 -12.83 -19.19
CA ILE A 190 18.17 -13.75 -20.16
C ILE A 190 18.44 -13.28 -21.59
N CYS A 191 18.14 -12.02 -21.91
CA CYS A 191 18.35 -11.49 -23.27
C CYS A 191 19.61 -10.63 -23.41
N SER A 192 20.20 -10.15 -22.32
CA SER A 192 21.37 -9.25 -22.31
C SER A 192 21.23 -7.93 -23.07
N GLN A 193 20.06 -7.61 -23.62
CA GLN A 193 19.83 -6.41 -24.46
C GLN A 193 19.28 -5.23 -23.67
N TYR A 194 18.24 -5.45 -22.87
CA TYR A 194 17.50 -4.42 -22.13
C TYR A 194 17.83 -4.43 -20.65
N GLU A 195 17.41 -3.39 -19.92
CA GLU A 195 17.54 -3.37 -18.47
C GLU A 195 16.63 -4.43 -17.81
N GLU A 196 17.15 -5.12 -16.80
CA GLU A 196 16.41 -6.15 -16.09
C GLU A 196 15.46 -5.54 -15.06
N THR A 197 14.28 -5.12 -15.49
CA THR A 197 13.19 -4.69 -14.60
C THR A 197 12.16 -5.81 -14.41
N VAL A 198 11.27 -5.67 -13.42
CA VAL A 198 10.15 -6.62 -13.26
C VAL A 198 9.27 -6.64 -14.51
N ASP A 199 9.01 -5.47 -15.09
CA ASP A 199 8.22 -5.33 -16.33
C ASP A 199 8.90 -6.01 -17.52
N HIS A 200 10.21 -5.85 -17.65
CA HIS A 200 10.98 -6.55 -18.67
C HIS A 200 10.90 -8.08 -18.51
N ILE A 201 11.10 -8.61 -17.30
CA ILE A 201 11.00 -10.07 -17.06
C ILE A 201 9.56 -10.58 -17.28
N ALA A 202 8.55 -9.80 -16.89
CA ALA A 202 7.16 -10.20 -16.95
C ALA A 202 6.61 -10.24 -18.39
N SER A 203 6.95 -9.23 -19.21
CA SER A 203 6.36 -9.03 -20.55
C SER A 203 7.32 -8.49 -21.60
N GLY A 204 8.41 -7.82 -21.23
CA GLY A 204 9.31 -7.14 -22.18
C GLY A 204 10.48 -7.96 -22.73
N CYS A 205 10.76 -9.15 -22.18
CA CYS A 205 11.91 -9.95 -22.58
C CYS A 205 11.56 -10.83 -23.79
N GLU A 206 12.11 -10.50 -24.96
CA GLU A 206 11.80 -11.21 -26.22
C GLU A 206 12.04 -12.72 -26.15
N VAL A 207 13.06 -13.15 -25.40
CA VAL A 207 13.39 -14.56 -25.21
C VAL A 207 12.29 -15.27 -24.41
N LEU A 208 11.78 -14.63 -23.35
CA LEU A 208 10.67 -15.17 -22.55
C LEU A 208 9.32 -15.00 -23.26
N ALA A 209 9.14 -13.93 -24.03
CA ALA A 209 7.89 -13.64 -24.72
C ALA A 209 7.56 -14.69 -25.80
N LYS A 210 8.57 -15.29 -26.41
CA LYS A 210 8.37 -16.32 -27.44
C LYS A 210 7.85 -17.65 -26.88
N THR A 211 8.17 -17.99 -25.64
CA THR A 211 7.88 -19.32 -25.06
C THR A 211 6.95 -19.23 -23.85
N GLU A 212 7.37 -18.52 -22.81
CA GLU A 212 6.70 -18.44 -21.52
C GLU A 212 5.46 -17.54 -21.54
N TYR A 213 5.45 -16.48 -22.35
CA TYR A 213 4.30 -15.58 -22.43
C TYR A 213 3.06 -16.26 -23.01
N ILE A 214 3.19 -17.00 -24.11
CA ILE A 214 2.07 -17.75 -24.71
C ILE A 214 1.53 -18.77 -23.70
N TYR A 215 2.42 -19.52 -23.03
CA TYR A 215 2.03 -20.47 -22.00
C TYR A 215 1.28 -19.82 -20.83
N ARG A 216 1.73 -18.65 -20.36
CA ARG A 216 1.03 -17.89 -19.30
C ARG A 216 -0.32 -17.37 -19.77
N HIS A 217 -0.41 -16.91 -21.01
CA HIS A 217 -1.67 -16.44 -21.61
C HIS A 217 -2.70 -17.55 -21.74
N HIS A 218 -2.29 -18.74 -22.21
CA HIS A 218 -3.18 -19.90 -22.29
C HIS A 218 -3.68 -20.31 -20.90
N ASN A 219 -2.79 -20.40 -19.92
CA ASN A 219 -3.18 -20.71 -18.53
C ASN A 219 -4.12 -19.65 -17.93
N ALA A 220 -3.91 -18.37 -18.24
CA ALA A 220 -4.80 -17.30 -17.78
C ALA A 220 -6.19 -17.40 -18.43
N ALA A 221 -6.26 -17.69 -19.73
CA ALA A 221 -7.51 -17.91 -20.44
C ALA A 221 -8.27 -19.13 -19.88
N ASP A 222 -7.57 -20.24 -19.61
CA ASP A 222 -8.15 -21.43 -18.99
C ASP A 222 -8.67 -21.15 -17.57
N GLY A 223 -7.92 -20.39 -16.77
CA GLY A 223 -8.34 -19.96 -15.44
C GLY A 223 -9.56 -19.04 -15.44
N ILE A 224 -9.68 -18.16 -16.45
CA ILE A 224 -10.86 -17.29 -16.64
C ILE A 224 -12.09 -18.13 -17.00
N ASN A 225 -11.97 -19.07 -17.94
CA ASN A 225 -13.04 -19.97 -18.35
C ASN A 225 -13.57 -20.81 -17.17
N MET A 226 -12.69 -21.24 -16.27
CA MET A 226 -13.09 -21.96 -15.06
C MET A 226 -13.86 -21.09 -14.06
N SER A 227 -13.56 -19.78 -14.00
CA SER A 227 -14.20 -18.84 -13.07
C SER A 227 -15.56 -18.31 -13.51
N GLN A 228 -15.89 -18.42 -14.81
CA GLN A 228 -17.21 -18.07 -15.36
C GLN A 228 -18.21 -19.22 -15.32
N ARG A 229 -17.78 -20.43 -14.95
CA ARG A 229 -18.62 -21.63 -14.81
C ARG A 229 -19.03 -21.95 -13.36
N LEU A 230 -18.61 -21.11 -12.41
CA LEU A 230 -19.01 -21.14 -10.99
C LEU A 230 -19.86 -19.92 -10.68
#